data_AF-A0A3D2M3F3-F1
#
_entry.id   AF-A0A3D2M3F3-F1
#
_cell.length_a   1.000
_cell.length_b   1.000
_cell.length_c   1.000
_cell.angle_alpha   90.00
_cell.angle_beta   90.00
_cell.angle_gamma   90.00
#
_symmetry.space_group_name_H-M   'P 1'
#
loop_
_entity.id
_entity.type
_entity.pdbx_description
1 polymer ?
#
loop_
_entity_poly.entity_id
_entity_poly.type
_entity_poly.pdbx_seq_one_letter_code
_entity_poly.pdbx_strand_id
1 'polypeptide(L)'
;IIMMEDHADILSAPLIYQQHSINTSDNDQLRAAFELLQAQSSAVLTYEYAITSLRRQRHLDQADMALAYSGDQQVLNEIEGIEGEPWHYVVPK
;
A
#
# COMPACT_ATOMS: atom_id res chain seq x y z
N ILE A 1 0.30 -6.01 -5.92
CA ILE A 1 0.48 -4.94 -4.91
C ILE A 1 -0.34 -5.30 -3.67
N ILE A 2 0.21 -5.15 -2.46
CA ILE A 2 -0.54 -5.26 -1.21
C ILE A 2 -0.99 -3.85 -0.80
N MET A 3 -2.30 -3.66 -0.64
CA MET A 3 -2.88 -2.43 -0.11
C MET A 3 -3.25 -2.63 1.35
N MET A 4 -3.63 -1.55 2.03
CA MET A 4 -4.08 -1.58 3.42
C MET A 4 -5.53 -1.09 3.48
N GLU A 5 -6.38 -1.80 4.23
CA GLU A 5 -7.80 -1.48 4.40
C GLU A 5 -8.05 -0.21 5.23
N ASP A 6 -7.03 0.39 5.86
CA ASP A 6 -7.24 1.58 6.69
C ASP A 6 -7.90 2.70 5.88
N HIS A 7 -9.15 2.99 6.24
CA HIS A 7 -10.04 3.93 5.60
C HIS A 7 -9.47 5.35 5.54
N ALA A 8 -8.60 5.73 6.48
CA ALA A 8 -7.91 7.01 6.44
C ALA A 8 -6.73 7.01 5.46
N ASP A 9 -5.97 5.91 5.41
CA ASP A 9 -4.70 5.86 4.67
C ASP A 9 -4.85 5.39 3.23
N ILE A 10 -5.91 4.65 2.89
CA ILE A 10 -6.10 4.12 1.54
C ILE A 10 -6.23 5.22 0.48
N LEU A 11 -6.78 6.38 0.86
CA LEU A 11 -6.90 7.54 -0.02
C LEU A 11 -5.62 8.39 -0.06
N SER A 12 -4.70 8.24 0.89
CA SER A 12 -3.47 9.04 0.95
C SER A 12 -2.64 8.89 -0.32
N ALA A 13 -2.44 7.64 -0.79
CA ALA A 13 -1.65 7.37 -1.99
C ALA A 13 -2.24 8.01 -3.27
N PRO A 14 -3.51 7.78 -3.66
CA PRO A 14 -4.09 8.40 -4.84
C PRO A 14 -4.23 9.92 -4.72
N LEU A 15 -4.46 10.48 -3.52
CA LEU A 15 -4.50 11.93 -3.31
C LEU A 15 -3.11 12.56 -3.53
N ILE A 16 -2.06 11.97 -2.97
CA ILE A 16 -0.68 12.42 -3.19
C ILE A 16 -0.30 12.36 -4.67
N TYR A 17 -0.65 11.25 -5.35
CA TYR A 17 -0.40 11.09 -6.79
C TYR A 17 -1.06 12.19 -7.64
N GLN A 18 -2.26 12.62 -7.26
CA GLN A 18 -2.99 13.71 -7.91
C GLN A 18 -2.60 15.12 -7.42
N GLN A 19 -1.58 15.22 -6.54
CA GLN A 19 -1.14 16.48 -5.93
C GLN A 19 -2.24 17.18 -5.10
N HIS A 20 -3.10 16.38 -4.48
CA HIS A 20 -4.14 16.85 -3.57
C HIS A 20 -3.72 16.71 -2.11
N SER A 21 -4.34 17.51 -1.24
CA SER A 21 -4.14 17.38 0.20
C SER A 21 -4.73 16.06 0.68
N ILE A 22 -3.99 15.29 1.48
CA ILE A 22 -4.53 14.11 2.19
C ILE A 22 -5.67 14.49 3.17
N ASN A 23 -5.73 15.77 3.56
CA ASN A 23 -6.78 16.33 4.42
C ASN A 23 -7.86 17.09 3.62
N THR A 24 -8.00 16.81 2.32
CA THR A 24 -9.01 17.48 1.48
C THR A 24 -10.43 17.10 1.92
N SER A 25 -11.34 18.07 1.84
CA SER A 25 -12.78 17.88 1.98
C SER A 25 -13.53 18.12 0.65
N ASP A 26 -12.78 18.27 -0.44
CA ASP A 26 -13.32 18.46 -1.78
C ASP A 26 -13.84 17.12 -2.33
N ASN A 27 -15.15 17.03 -2.56
CA ASN A 27 -15.80 15.81 -3.01
C ASN A 27 -15.35 15.36 -4.41
N ASP A 28 -14.94 16.28 -5.28
CA ASP A 28 -14.49 15.94 -6.63
C ASP A 28 -13.09 15.33 -6.57
N GLN A 29 -12.20 15.88 -5.72
CA GLN A 29 -10.87 15.29 -5.45
C GLN A 29 -10.99 13.90 -4.82
N LEU A 30 -11.88 13.73 -3.83
CA LEU A 30 -12.12 12.44 -3.19
C LEU A 30 -12.70 11.41 -4.18
N ARG A 31 -13.61 11.83 -5.05
CA ARG A 31 -14.16 10.96 -6.11
C ARG A 31 -13.10 10.52 -7.09
N ALA A 32 -12.26 11.45 -7.57
CA ALA A 32 -11.17 11.13 -8.48
C ALA A 32 -10.15 10.16 -7.85
N ALA A 33 -9.84 10.34 -6.56
CA ALA A 33 -8.98 9.40 -5.82
C ALA A 33 -9.60 7.99 -5.73
N PHE A 34 -10.90 7.91 -5.45
CA PHE A 34 -11.63 6.64 -5.39
C PHE A 34 -11.68 5.92 -6.75
N GLU A 35 -11.88 6.67 -7.84
CA GLU A 35 -11.87 6.12 -9.21
C GLU A 35 -10.49 5.52 -9.57
N LEU A 36 -9.39 6.14 -9.15
CA LEU A 36 -8.06 5.54 -9.31
C LEU A 36 -7.90 4.22 -8.56
N LEU A 37 -8.40 4.13 -7.32
CA LEU A 37 -8.36 2.88 -6.55
C LEU A 37 -9.20 1.78 -7.21
N GLN A 38 -10.36 2.12 -7.75
CA GLN A 38 -11.16 1.16 -8.52
C GLN A 38 -10.41 0.66 -9.76
N ALA A 39 -9.77 1.56 -10.51
CA ALA A 39 -8.98 1.18 -11.69
C ALA A 39 -7.76 0.32 -11.32
N GLN A 40 -7.15 0.55 -10.15
CA GLN A 40 -6.00 -0.21 -9.64
C GLN A 40 -6.39 -1.57 -9.04
N SER A 41 -7.65 -1.79 -8.70
CA SER A 41 -8.13 -2.97 -7.96
C SER A 41 -7.73 -4.32 -8.56
N SER A 42 -7.64 -4.44 -9.89
CA SER A 42 -7.24 -5.68 -10.55
C SER A 42 -5.77 -6.08 -10.30
N ALA A 43 -4.94 -5.15 -9.82
CA ALA A 43 -3.54 -5.40 -9.46
C ALA A 43 -3.33 -5.60 -7.93
N VAL A 44 -4.41 -5.50 -7.15
CA VAL A 44 -4.38 -5.66 -5.69
C VAL A 44 -4.47 -7.14 -5.34
N LEU A 45 -3.48 -7.62 -4.60
CA LEU A 45 -3.45 -9.01 -4.10
C LEU A 45 -4.32 -9.17 -2.87
N THR A 46 -4.27 -8.18 -1.97
CA THR A 46 -5.05 -8.15 -0.74
C THR A 46 -5.09 -6.72 -0.18
N TYR A 47 -6.08 -6.46 0.68
CA TYR A 47 -6.17 -5.27 1.53
C TYR A 47 -5.75 -5.55 2.98
N GLU A 48 -5.35 -6.80 3.30
CA GLU A 48 -4.75 -7.09 4.60
C GLU A 48 -3.38 -6.43 4.72
N TYR A 49 -3.08 -5.90 5.90
CA TYR A 49 -1.78 -5.35 6.24
C TYR A 49 -0.63 -6.29 5.81
N ALA A 50 0.35 -5.74 5.08
CA ALA A 50 1.39 -6.52 4.40
C ALA A 50 2.15 -7.46 5.33
N ILE A 51 2.54 -7.00 6.52
CA ILE A 51 3.23 -7.82 7.52
C ILE A 51 2.35 -9.03 7.92
N THR A 52 1.06 -8.82 8.15
CA THR A 52 0.14 -9.92 8.51
C THR A 52 0.01 -10.92 7.37
N SER A 53 -0.13 -10.45 6.13
CA SER A 53 -0.31 -11.33 4.96
C SER A 53 0.93 -12.16 4.69
N LEU A 54 2.09 -11.53 4.65
CA LEU A 54 3.37 -12.20 4.36
C LEU A 54 3.77 -13.14 5.49
N ARG A 55 3.52 -12.81 6.77
CA ARG A 55 3.74 -13.73 7.91
C ARG A 55 2.88 -15.00 7.85
N ARG A 56 1.70 -14.93 7.23
CA ARG A 56 0.87 -16.11 6.94
C ARG A 56 1.32 -16.86 5.69
N GLN A 57 2.51 -16.54 5.17
CA GLN A 57 3.10 -17.11 3.97
C GLN A 57 2.21 -16.94 2.73
N ARG A 58 1.44 -15.85 2.67
CA ARG A 58 0.61 -15.52 1.50
C ARG A 58 1.28 -14.47 0.65
N HIS A 59 1.28 -14.66 -0.67
CA HIS A 59 1.80 -13.71 -1.66
C HIS A 59 3.30 -13.41 -1.59
N LEU A 60 4.11 -14.22 -0.89
CA LEU A 60 5.56 -14.03 -0.77
C LEU A 60 6.26 -13.93 -2.13
N ASP A 61 5.77 -14.69 -3.12
CA ASP A 61 6.28 -14.76 -4.50
C ASP A 61 5.56 -13.83 -5.48
N GLN A 62 4.52 -13.11 -5.04
CA GLN A 62 3.66 -12.27 -5.87
C GLN A 62 3.71 -10.78 -5.48
N ALA A 63 4.11 -10.47 -4.26
CA ALA A 63 4.06 -9.12 -3.73
C ALA A 63 5.26 -8.28 -4.19
N ASP A 64 5.08 -7.50 -5.25
CA ASP A 64 6.13 -6.59 -5.73
C ASP A 64 6.22 -5.27 -4.94
N MET A 65 5.10 -4.83 -4.36
CA MET A 65 4.97 -3.54 -3.66
C MET A 65 3.89 -3.63 -2.58
N ALA A 66 4.04 -2.81 -1.53
CA ALA A 66 3.07 -2.67 -0.45
C ALA A 66 2.88 -1.18 -0.08
N LEU A 67 1.63 -0.76 0.16
CA LEU A 67 1.37 0.46 0.89
C LEU A 67 1.63 0.19 2.38
N ALA A 68 2.63 0.86 2.95
CA ALA A 68 3.14 0.57 4.28
C ALA A 68 3.73 1.83 4.94
N TYR A 69 3.87 1.81 6.26
CA TYR A 69 4.55 2.87 6.99
C TYR A 69 6.07 2.70 6.91
N SER A 70 6.82 3.79 7.12
CA SER A 70 8.29 3.78 6.97
C SER A 70 9.03 2.78 7.88
N GLY A 71 8.47 2.47 9.05
CA GLY A 71 9.04 1.46 9.96
C GLY A 71 8.82 0.02 9.51
N ASP A 72 7.87 -0.23 8.62
CA ASP A 72 7.43 -1.59 8.27
C ASP A 72 8.49 -2.34 7.47
N GLN A 73 9.35 -1.62 6.74
CA GLN A 73 10.44 -2.22 5.95
C GLN A 73 11.32 -3.16 6.78
N GLN A 74 11.70 -2.75 8.00
CA GLN A 74 12.56 -3.56 8.86
C GLN A 74 11.88 -4.89 9.20
N VAL A 75 10.61 -4.82 9.60
CA VAL A 75 9.84 -6.01 9.97
C VAL A 75 9.55 -6.89 8.76
N LEU A 76 9.30 -6.30 7.59
CA LEU A 76 9.07 -7.04 6.34
C LEU A 76 10.29 -7.89 5.95
N ASN A 77 11.50 -7.35 6.10
CA ASN A 77 12.74 -8.07 5.78
C ASN A 77 13.08 -9.18 6.81
N GLU A 78 12.45 -9.18 7.98
CA GLU A 78 12.63 -10.22 9.01
C GLU A 78 11.61 -11.38 8.90
N ILE A 79 10.67 -11.34 7.93
CA ILE A 79 9.66 -12.37 7.78
C ILE A 79 10.28 -13.66 7.22
N GLU A 80 9.92 -14.81 7.81
CA GLU A 80 10.32 -16.12 7.32
C GLU A 80 9.94 -16.34 5.85
N GLY A 81 10.91 -16.78 5.05
CA GLY A 81 10.76 -16.97 3.60
C GLY A 81 11.20 -15.77 2.76
N ILE A 82 11.54 -14.64 3.38
CA ILE A 82 12.22 -13.52 2.73
C ILE A 82 13.73 -13.65 2.94
N GLU A 83 14.48 -13.67 1.84
CA GLU A 83 15.93 -13.78 1.86
C GLU A 83 16.59 -12.40 1.67
N GLY A 84 17.50 -12.03 2.58
CA GLY A 84 18.20 -10.75 2.53
C GLY A 84 17.32 -9.57 2.95
N GLU A 85 17.44 -8.44 2.25
CA GLU A 85 16.68 -7.22 2.53
C GLU A 85 16.01 -6.65 1.26
N PRO A 86 15.11 -7.40 0.59
CA PRO A 86 14.52 -6.97 -0.68
C PRO A 86 13.51 -5.85 -0.54
N TRP A 87 12.90 -5.66 0.64
CA TRP A 87 11.96 -4.55 0.86
C TRP A 87 12.72 -3.26 1.13
N HIS A 88 12.35 -2.22 0.37
CA HIS A 88 12.87 -0.87 0.50
C HIS A 88 11.72 0.13 0.55
N TYR A 89 11.77 1.04 1.54
CA TYR A 89 10.77 2.09 1.70
C TYR A 89 11.07 3.27 0.77
N VAL A 90 10.02 3.78 0.13
CA VAL A 90 10.08 4.96 -0.73
C VAL A 90 8.92 5.91 -0.42
N VAL A 91 9.19 7.21 -0.50
CA VAL A 91 8.15 8.25 -0.56
C VAL A 91 8.09 8.74 -2.01
N PRO A 92 6.99 8.50 -2.74
CA PRO A 92 6.84 8.96 -4.12
C PRO A 92 7.00 10.48 -4.22
N LYS A 93 7.62 10.96 -5.32
CA LYS A 93 7.79 12.39 -5.64
C LYS A 93 6.74 12.87 -6.63
#